data_AF-A0A1M3N3C6-F1
#
_entry.id   AF-A0A1M3N3C6-F1
#
_cell.length_a   1.000
_cell.length_b   1.000
_cell.length_c   1.000
_cell.angle_alpha   90.00
_cell.angle_beta   90.00
_cell.angle_gamma   90.00
#
_symmetry.space_group_name_H-M   'P 1'
#
loop_
_entity.id
_entity.type
_entity.pdbx_description
1 polymer ?
#
loop_
_entity_poly.entity_id
_entity_poly.type
_entity_poly.pdbx_seq_one_letter_code
_entity_poly.pdbx_strand_id
1 'polypeptide(L)'
;MKVVWSRHVFALSVLASVPFIACAASEVRLGSEDAVAPPPGSQVPSVPTPPDAGTPDADAAPAPERSRCSEGGFCLEPLPLQRPLLAVSAASMNDAWAVARDAILRWDGTSWKDVYHYVGIGSAAPELFGIWATKHDDVWALATGALVRYSARDGGAPAFREYRTSFRASAADTATYWVNPASDELWVVNGYRTAPTVYRYRETPEGALEETRITDPAIGFPWVQSNGTFLVRSIFGFASDDIYVGGAWCTRSCNSSFPEFGSFDGALAHYDGTSWSIVTRLKRGETVSGIYGTKAVGGAQRLWLWVGLDAFSSIGNELRLLSLPAEDGGAATVVAQERVRLGFAVGHPLFDSWNAGCHHIIGSPAPSGGAWMSDVCSVYRWNGTSLETKSTVVNGVPLGTINGIWAGDDEEAWIVGEAPRQFQSEIPAGFAARRVRKAP
;
A
#
# COMPACT_ATOMS: atom_id res chain seq x y z
N MET A 1 -7.93 13.26 67.11
CA MET A 1 -7.71 11.98 67.83
C MET A 1 -8.68 10.96 67.23
N LYS A 2 -8.34 9.80 66.68
CA LYS A 2 -7.11 8.99 66.63
C LYS A 2 -6.92 8.49 65.20
N VAL A 3 -5.70 8.62 64.70
CA VAL A 3 -5.21 7.98 63.47
C VAL A 3 -4.92 6.51 63.80
N VAL A 4 -5.42 5.58 63.01
CA VAL A 4 -5.04 4.16 63.08
C VAL A 4 -4.28 3.80 61.82
N TRP A 5 -2.99 3.54 62.00
CA TRP A 5 -2.08 3.01 60.98
C TRP A 5 -2.27 1.50 60.87
N SER A 6 -2.46 1.00 59.64
CA SER A 6 -2.29 -0.40 59.29
C SER A 6 -0.94 -0.56 58.59
N ARG A 7 -0.17 -1.55 59.04
CA ARG A 7 1.20 -1.86 58.67
C ARG A 7 1.22 -3.27 58.05
N HIS A 8 2.22 -3.49 57.16
CA HIS A 8 2.70 -4.77 56.60
C HIS A 8 2.08 -5.15 55.24
N VAL A 9 2.79 -5.61 54.20
CA VAL A 9 4.13 -6.22 54.04
C VAL A 9 4.69 -5.79 52.66
N PHE A 10 5.96 -5.36 52.59
CA PHE A 10 6.71 -5.24 51.34
C PHE A 10 7.23 -6.62 50.94
N ALA A 11 6.81 -7.13 49.78
CA ALA A 11 7.47 -8.28 49.14
C ALA A 11 8.60 -7.76 48.23
N LEU A 12 9.84 -8.02 48.62
CA LEU A 12 11.02 -7.84 47.77
C LEU A 12 11.00 -8.92 46.69
N SER A 13 10.84 -8.53 45.42
CA SER A 13 11.12 -9.40 44.28
C SER A 13 12.60 -9.26 43.90
N VAL A 14 13.34 -10.35 44.05
CA VAL A 14 14.73 -10.52 43.65
C VAL A 14 14.82 -10.52 42.12
N LEU A 15 15.47 -9.52 41.55
CA LEU A 15 15.89 -9.49 40.14
C LEU A 15 17.09 -10.42 39.95
N ALA A 16 16.86 -11.55 39.28
CA ALA A 16 17.94 -12.40 38.78
C ALA A 16 18.54 -11.77 37.52
N SER A 17 19.79 -11.34 37.62
CA SER A 17 20.63 -10.88 36.52
C SER A 17 20.99 -12.03 35.57
N VAL A 18 20.56 -11.94 34.32
CA VAL A 18 21.00 -12.83 33.23
C VAL A 18 22.30 -12.27 32.65
N PRO A 19 23.39 -13.05 32.57
CA PRO A 19 24.63 -12.59 31.95
C PRO A 19 24.52 -12.55 30.42
N PHE A 20 24.97 -11.45 29.83
CA PHE A 20 25.23 -11.32 28.41
C PHE A 20 26.41 -12.24 28.03
N ILE A 21 26.17 -13.21 27.15
CA ILE A 21 27.22 -13.95 26.46
C ILE A 21 27.68 -13.10 25.27
N ALA A 22 28.90 -12.57 25.37
CA ALA A 22 29.61 -11.96 24.27
C ALA A 22 30.04 -13.05 23.27
N CYS A 23 29.63 -12.93 22.01
CA CYS A 23 30.20 -13.73 20.92
C CYS A 23 31.50 -13.07 20.47
N ALA A 24 32.63 -13.66 20.85
CA ALA A 24 33.94 -13.30 20.35
C ALA A 24 34.12 -13.82 18.91
N ALA A 25 34.57 -12.94 18.02
CA ALA A 25 35.01 -13.32 16.68
C ALA A 25 36.21 -14.27 16.79
N SER A 26 36.10 -15.45 16.19
CA SER A 26 37.23 -16.37 16.04
C SER A 26 37.90 -16.11 14.70
N GLU A 27 39.09 -15.51 14.75
CA GLU A 27 40.02 -15.47 13.62
C GLU A 27 40.58 -16.88 13.39
N VAL A 28 40.33 -17.44 12.20
CA VAL A 28 41.00 -18.66 11.76
C VAL A 28 42.37 -18.29 11.23
N ARG A 29 43.41 -18.47 12.06
CA ARG A 29 44.79 -18.62 11.61
C ARG A 29 44.97 -20.00 10.98
N LEU A 30 45.20 -20.05 9.67
CA LEU A 30 45.75 -21.25 9.04
C LEU A 30 47.27 -21.18 9.10
N GLY A 31 47.83 -22.12 9.87
CA GLY A 31 49.25 -22.36 10.03
C GLY A 31 49.88 -23.00 8.80
N SER A 32 51.20 -22.85 8.77
CA SER A 32 52.17 -23.26 7.77
C SER A 32 52.49 -24.75 7.76
N GLU A 33 52.93 -25.19 6.58
CA GLU A 33 53.84 -26.31 6.26
C GLU A 33 53.37 -27.76 6.46
N ASP A 34 53.20 -28.45 5.32
CA ASP A 34 54.02 -29.64 5.02
C ASP A 34 54.19 -29.79 3.51
N ALA A 35 55.45 -29.70 3.06
CA ALA A 35 55.86 -29.83 1.67
C ALA A 35 56.12 -31.31 1.33
N VAL A 36 55.38 -31.86 0.37
CA VAL A 36 55.70 -33.14 -0.28
C VAL A 36 56.18 -32.84 -1.70
N ALA A 37 57.40 -33.25 -2.01
CA ALA A 37 58.02 -33.11 -3.32
C ALA A 37 57.34 -34.02 -4.38
N PRO A 38 57.14 -33.56 -5.63
CA PRO A 38 56.66 -34.42 -6.70
C PRO A 38 57.84 -35.13 -7.44
N PRO A 39 57.60 -36.32 -8.02
CA PRO A 39 58.60 -37.04 -8.81
C PRO A 39 58.82 -36.39 -10.20
N PRO A 40 59.98 -36.59 -10.84
CA PRO A 40 60.29 -35.96 -12.11
C PRO A 40 59.74 -36.77 -13.29
N GLY A 41 59.09 -36.06 -14.23
CA GLY A 41 58.94 -36.50 -15.62
C GLY A 41 57.52 -36.87 -16.02
N SER A 42 56.79 -35.93 -16.62
CA SER A 42 55.91 -36.17 -17.76
C SER A 42 55.55 -34.84 -18.44
N GLN A 43 55.65 -34.82 -19.76
CA GLN A 43 55.58 -33.63 -20.60
C GLN A 43 54.18 -33.01 -20.63
N VAL A 44 54.14 -31.68 -20.55
CA VAL A 44 52.93 -30.85 -20.69
C VAL A 44 52.50 -30.82 -22.16
N PRO A 45 51.24 -31.12 -22.51
CA PRO A 45 50.70 -30.81 -23.84
C PRO A 45 50.48 -29.31 -23.96
N SER A 46 50.99 -28.73 -25.04
CA SER A 46 50.80 -27.33 -25.43
C SER A 46 49.31 -26.99 -25.54
N VAL A 47 48.86 -25.99 -24.79
CA VAL A 47 47.53 -25.38 -24.91
C VAL A 47 47.41 -24.73 -26.30
N PRO A 48 46.32 -24.95 -27.07
CA PRO A 48 46.11 -24.23 -28.32
C PRO A 48 45.85 -22.75 -28.02
N THR A 49 46.57 -21.89 -28.75
CA THR A 49 46.35 -20.45 -28.82
C THR A 49 44.88 -20.15 -29.12
N PRO A 50 44.22 -19.20 -28.43
CA PRO A 50 42.89 -18.77 -28.82
C PRO A 50 42.95 -18.19 -30.25
N PRO A 51 41.96 -18.46 -31.12
CA PRO A 51 41.89 -17.83 -32.42
C PRO A 51 41.75 -16.32 -32.25
N ASP A 52 42.47 -15.59 -33.12
CA ASP A 52 42.49 -14.14 -33.22
C ASP A 52 41.10 -13.52 -33.07
N ALA A 53 41.03 -12.42 -32.32
CA ALA A 53 39.88 -11.54 -32.27
C ALA A 53 39.58 -11.05 -33.69
N GLY A 54 38.61 -11.70 -34.34
CA GLY A 54 38.04 -11.24 -35.59
C GLY A 54 37.58 -9.79 -35.45
N THR A 55 37.85 -9.02 -36.50
CA THR A 55 37.26 -7.70 -36.75
C THR A 55 35.77 -7.68 -36.35
N PRO A 56 35.27 -6.64 -35.65
CA PRO A 56 33.86 -6.56 -35.33
C PRO A 56 33.07 -6.55 -36.64
N ASP A 57 32.14 -7.51 -36.77
CA ASP A 57 31.16 -7.52 -37.84
C ASP A 57 30.47 -6.15 -37.89
N ALA A 58 30.77 -5.39 -38.93
CA ALA A 58 30.14 -4.10 -39.22
C ALA A 58 28.66 -4.26 -39.63
N ASP A 59 28.19 -5.51 -39.76
CA ASP A 59 26.83 -5.89 -40.16
C ASP A 59 26.02 -6.49 -39.00
N ALA A 60 26.52 -6.43 -37.76
CA ALA A 60 25.68 -6.71 -36.60
C ALA A 60 24.58 -5.64 -36.52
N ALA A 61 23.40 -5.97 -37.03
CA ALA A 61 22.20 -5.15 -36.86
C ALA A 61 22.11 -4.73 -35.39
N PRO A 62 21.93 -3.43 -35.08
CA PRO A 62 21.85 -2.98 -33.71
C PRO A 62 20.80 -3.82 -32.99
N ALA A 63 21.18 -4.39 -31.84
CA ALA A 63 20.24 -5.15 -31.02
C ALA A 63 18.97 -4.31 -30.84
N PRO A 64 17.77 -4.89 -31.02
CA PRO A 64 16.54 -4.13 -30.98
C PRO A 64 16.47 -3.35 -29.67
N GLU A 65 16.20 -2.04 -29.76
CA GLU A 65 16.06 -1.18 -28.59
C GLU A 65 15.01 -1.80 -27.67
N ARG A 66 15.42 -2.11 -26.43
CA ARG A 66 14.51 -2.67 -25.43
C ARG A 66 13.40 -1.65 -25.17
N SER A 67 12.16 -2.05 -25.40
CA SER A 67 11.01 -1.21 -25.08
C SER A 67 10.99 -0.92 -23.58
N ARG A 68 10.75 0.33 -23.20
CA ARG A 68 10.48 0.69 -21.79
C ARG A 68 9.01 0.53 -21.42
N CYS A 69 8.16 0.19 -22.39
CA CYS A 69 6.73 0.13 -22.23
C CYS A 69 6.22 -1.31 -22.33
N SER A 70 5.23 -1.64 -21.50
CA SER A 70 4.49 -2.89 -21.59
C SER A 70 3.47 -2.85 -22.74
N GLU A 71 2.97 -4.02 -23.15
CA GLU A 71 1.85 -4.11 -24.10
C GLU A 71 0.58 -3.45 -23.56
N GLY A 72 0.39 -3.47 -22.24
CA GLY A 72 -0.65 -2.72 -21.53
C GLY A 72 -0.37 -1.23 -21.44
N GLY A 73 0.64 -0.71 -22.15
CA GLY A 73 0.98 0.71 -22.33
C GLY A 73 1.51 1.42 -21.08
N PHE A 74 2.02 0.67 -20.10
CA PHE A 74 2.74 1.25 -18.96
C PHE A 74 4.22 1.39 -19.32
N CYS A 75 4.71 2.63 -19.34
CA CYS A 75 6.10 2.95 -19.64
C CYS A 75 6.86 3.24 -18.35
N LEU A 76 8.01 2.59 -18.17
CA LEU A 76 8.90 2.82 -17.04
C LEU A 76 9.49 4.22 -17.08
N GLU A 77 9.35 4.95 -15.98
CA GLU A 77 9.95 6.26 -15.78
C GLU A 77 11.16 6.12 -14.83
N PRO A 78 12.33 6.68 -15.19
CA PRO A 78 13.53 6.56 -14.36
C PRO A 78 13.34 7.15 -12.96
N LEU A 79 13.76 6.40 -11.94
CA LEU A 79 13.73 6.85 -10.55
C LEU A 79 15.12 7.36 -10.10
N PRO A 80 15.17 8.40 -9.25
CA PRO A 80 16.42 8.89 -8.66
C PRO A 80 16.97 7.94 -7.58
N LEU A 81 16.16 6.97 -7.14
CA LEU A 81 16.53 5.94 -6.17
C LEU A 81 16.08 4.57 -6.65
N GLN A 82 16.76 3.51 -6.19
CA GLN A 82 16.51 2.14 -6.64
C GLN A 82 15.66 1.33 -5.65
N ARG A 83 14.92 1.98 -4.73
CA ARG A 83 14.20 1.30 -3.64
C ARG A 83 12.73 1.08 -3.99
N PRO A 84 12.08 0.03 -3.45
CA PRO A 84 10.64 -0.19 -3.59
C PRO A 84 9.83 1.07 -3.28
N LEU A 85 8.91 1.40 -4.19
CA LEU A 85 7.90 2.43 -3.94
C LEU A 85 6.67 1.76 -3.34
N LEU A 86 6.07 2.40 -2.32
CA LEU A 86 5.04 1.83 -1.46
C LEU A 86 3.65 2.41 -1.73
N ALA A 87 3.57 3.65 -2.21
CA ALA A 87 2.31 4.26 -2.62
C ALA A 87 2.56 5.37 -3.64
N VAL A 88 1.53 5.66 -4.44
CA VAL A 88 1.52 6.77 -5.40
C VAL A 88 0.17 7.49 -5.33
N SER A 89 0.21 8.80 -5.50
CA SER A 89 -0.95 9.65 -5.68
C SER A 89 -0.57 10.81 -6.60
N ALA A 90 -1.50 11.33 -7.38
CA ALA A 90 -1.19 12.43 -8.28
C ALA A 90 -2.30 13.48 -8.30
N ALA A 91 -1.90 14.73 -8.48
CA ALA A 91 -2.82 15.81 -8.80
C ALA A 91 -3.16 15.81 -10.31
N SER A 92 -2.22 15.32 -11.13
CA SER A 92 -2.40 15.12 -12.58
C SER A 92 -1.35 14.15 -13.12
N MET A 93 -1.47 13.77 -14.40
CA MET A 93 -0.46 12.94 -15.07
C MET A 93 0.94 13.58 -15.16
N ASN A 94 1.03 14.90 -14.96
CA ASN A 94 2.28 15.66 -14.96
C ASN A 94 2.69 16.13 -13.57
N ASP A 95 2.00 15.70 -12.51
CA ASP A 95 2.34 16.05 -11.13
C ASP A 95 1.90 14.93 -10.20
N ALA A 96 2.83 14.00 -9.99
CA ALA A 96 2.62 12.79 -9.21
C ALA A 96 3.61 12.73 -8.05
N TRP A 97 3.18 12.05 -7.00
CA TRP A 97 3.92 11.89 -5.76
C TRP A 97 3.96 10.43 -5.38
N ALA A 98 5.12 9.96 -4.97
CA ALA A 98 5.30 8.59 -4.53
C ALA A 98 6.13 8.54 -3.25
N VAL A 99 5.95 7.49 -2.45
CA VAL A 99 6.77 7.25 -1.27
C VAL A 99 7.55 5.96 -1.41
N ALA A 100 8.83 6.01 -1.08
CA ALA A 100 9.58 4.85 -0.64
C ALA A 100 9.51 4.78 0.90
N ARG A 101 10.14 3.77 1.51
CA ARG A 101 10.18 3.62 2.98
C ARG A 101 10.59 4.90 3.73
N ASP A 102 11.54 5.66 3.21
CA ASP A 102 12.15 6.82 3.89
C ASP A 102 12.25 8.05 3.00
N ALA A 103 11.65 8.03 1.80
CA ALA A 103 11.76 9.12 0.84
C ALA A 103 10.41 9.46 0.21
N ILE A 104 10.19 10.74 -0.10
CA ILE A 104 9.09 11.21 -0.93
C ILE A 104 9.68 11.67 -2.27
N LEU A 105 9.12 11.13 -3.34
CA LEU A 105 9.46 11.47 -4.71
C LEU A 105 8.35 12.32 -5.34
N ARG A 106 8.74 13.24 -6.22
CA ARG A 106 7.84 14.05 -7.03
C ARG A 106 8.16 13.94 -8.51
N TRP A 107 7.16 13.64 -9.33
CA TRP A 107 7.19 13.77 -10.78
C TRP A 107 6.75 15.18 -11.18
N ASP A 108 7.55 15.85 -12.00
CA ASP A 108 7.28 17.22 -12.46
C ASP A 108 6.79 17.31 -13.92
N GLY A 109 6.35 16.19 -14.49
CA GLY A 109 5.99 16.09 -15.91
C GLY A 109 7.11 15.57 -16.79
N THR A 110 8.36 15.61 -16.29
CA THR A 110 9.55 15.22 -17.05
C THR A 110 10.42 14.20 -16.33
N SER A 111 10.56 14.33 -15.01
CA SER A 111 11.44 13.47 -14.22
C SER A 111 10.96 13.29 -12.78
N TRP A 112 11.28 12.14 -12.19
CA TRP A 112 11.13 11.93 -10.75
C TRP A 112 12.29 12.57 -10.00
N LYS A 113 11.98 13.31 -8.94
CA LYS A 113 12.93 13.98 -8.05
C LYS A 113 12.74 13.48 -6.62
N ASP A 114 13.85 13.23 -5.93
CA ASP A 114 13.85 13.03 -4.49
C ASP A 114 13.72 14.39 -3.81
N VAL A 115 12.61 14.60 -3.10
CA VAL A 115 12.24 15.92 -2.55
C VAL A 115 12.18 15.93 -1.03
N TYR A 116 12.19 14.76 -0.38
CA TYR A 116 12.12 14.66 1.07
C TYR A 116 12.64 13.34 1.59
N HIS A 117 13.42 13.37 2.69
CA HIS A 117 13.81 12.18 3.44
C HIS A 117 13.20 12.20 4.83
N TYR A 118 12.40 11.18 5.15
CA TYR A 118 11.77 11.03 6.45
C TYR A 118 12.73 10.37 7.45
N VAL A 119 13.13 11.13 8.48
CA VAL A 119 14.06 10.65 9.52
C VAL A 119 13.35 10.17 10.78
N GLY A 120 12.04 10.42 10.91
CA GLY A 120 11.24 9.92 12.02
C GLY A 120 11.24 10.79 13.26
N ILE A 121 10.06 11.27 13.67
CA ILE A 121 9.90 11.90 15.00
C ILE A 121 9.70 10.82 16.07
N GLY A 122 10.80 10.25 16.56
CA GLY A 122 10.79 9.35 17.73
C GLY A 122 10.19 7.97 17.47
N SER A 123 10.34 7.46 16.24
CA SER A 123 10.17 6.05 15.90
C SER A 123 11.55 5.38 15.80
N ALA A 124 11.68 4.16 16.33
CA ALA A 124 12.88 3.34 16.16
C ALA A 124 12.98 2.72 14.74
N ALA A 125 11.87 2.70 14.01
CA ALA A 125 11.78 2.24 12.63
C ALA A 125 10.86 3.21 11.84
N PRO A 126 11.38 4.39 11.45
CA PRO A 126 10.60 5.33 10.66
C PRO A 126 10.34 4.75 9.26
N GLU A 127 9.06 4.75 8.87
CA GLU A 127 8.63 4.30 7.55
C GLU A 127 7.45 5.14 7.07
N LEU A 128 7.52 5.60 5.82
CA LEU A 128 6.41 6.12 5.04
C LEU A 128 5.70 4.94 4.37
N PHE A 129 4.37 4.96 4.30
CA PHE A 129 3.61 3.85 3.71
C PHE A 129 2.31 4.28 3.00
N GLY A 130 1.99 5.57 3.01
CA GLY A 130 0.84 6.10 2.30
C GLY A 130 1.11 7.52 1.83
N ILE A 131 0.50 7.92 0.72
CA ILE A 131 0.59 9.27 0.20
C ILE A 131 -0.70 9.65 -0.51
N TRP A 132 -1.10 10.91 -0.36
CA TRP A 132 -2.25 11.47 -1.02
C TRP A 132 -1.95 12.90 -1.47
N ALA A 133 -2.10 13.16 -2.76
CA ALA A 133 -1.95 14.49 -3.35
C ALA A 133 -3.32 14.96 -3.84
N THR A 134 -3.84 16.05 -3.27
CA THR A 134 -5.10 16.66 -3.74
C THR A 134 -4.84 17.71 -4.83
N LYS A 135 -3.72 18.42 -4.74
CA LYS A 135 -3.22 19.40 -5.71
C LYS A 135 -1.69 19.51 -5.63
N HIS A 136 -1.10 20.32 -6.49
CA HIS A 136 0.35 20.52 -6.64
C HIS A 136 1.08 20.78 -5.32
N ASP A 137 0.47 21.57 -4.44
CA ASP A 137 1.07 22.04 -3.19
C ASP A 137 0.28 21.58 -1.97
N ASP A 138 -0.27 20.36 -2.04
CA ASP A 138 -1.11 19.82 -1.00
C ASP A 138 -1.03 18.31 -0.98
N VAL A 139 -0.10 17.84 -0.16
CA VAL A 139 0.19 16.42 -0.02
C VAL A 139 0.20 16.03 1.45
N TRP A 140 -0.41 14.90 1.73
CA TRP A 140 -0.33 14.19 3.00
C TRP A 140 0.42 12.88 2.78
N ALA A 141 1.41 12.59 3.62
CA ALA A 141 2.09 11.31 3.66
C ALA A 141 1.91 10.69 5.05
N LEU A 142 1.57 9.40 5.07
CA LEU A 142 1.46 8.62 6.29
C LEU A 142 2.81 8.04 6.67
N ALA A 143 3.18 8.19 7.93
CA ALA A 143 4.42 7.67 8.48
C ALA A 143 4.20 6.93 9.79
N THR A 144 5.15 6.07 10.17
CA THR A 144 5.08 5.33 11.43
C THR A 144 5.06 6.29 12.62
N GLY A 145 3.89 6.44 13.25
CA GLY A 145 3.65 7.34 14.38
C GLY A 145 3.65 8.84 14.05
N ALA A 146 3.53 9.22 12.78
CA ALA A 146 3.50 10.61 12.35
C ALA A 146 2.74 10.82 11.03
N LEU A 147 2.49 12.09 10.71
CA LEU A 147 2.08 12.56 9.40
C LEU A 147 3.14 13.49 8.83
N VAL A 148 3.38 13.42 7.53
CA VAL A 148 4.15 14.43 6.80
C VAL A 148 3.20 15.22 5.92
N ARG A 149 3.26 16.54 6.00
CA ARG A 149 2.42 17.48 5.24
C ARG A 149 3.28 18.33 4.36
N TYR A 150 2.98 18.38 3.07
CA TYR A 150 3.54 19.37 2.15
C TYR A 150 2.45 20.34 1.74
N SER A 151 2.52 21.58 2.24
CA SER A 151 1.63 22.64 1.81
C SER A 151 2.18 24.03 2.07
N ALA A 152 1.64 25.00 1.34
CA ALA A 152 1.84 26.43 1.56
C ALA A 152 1.14 26.88 2.85
N ARG A 153 1.67 27.93 3.48
CA ARG A 153 1.05 28.62 4.63
C ARG A 153 1.18 30.12 4.46
N ASP A 154 0.14 30.87 4.83
CA ASP A 154 0.13 32.34 4.87
C ASP A 154 0.65 33.01 3.58
N GLY A 155 0.41 32.39 2.42
CA GLY A 155 0.90 32.86 1.12
C GLY A 155 2.39 32.59 0.83
N GLY A 156 3.08 31.89 1.74
CA GLY A 156 4.45 31.43 1.56
C GLY A 156 4.58 30.19 0.66
N ALA A 157 5.82 29.85 0.31
CA ALA A 157 6.11 28.65 -0.47
C ALA A 157 5.74 27.36 0.28
N PRO A 158 5.29 26.31 -0.42
CA PRO A 158 5.00 25.02 0.18
C PRO A 158 6.26 24.38 0.78
N ALA A 159 6.11 23.78 1.96
CA ALA A 159 7.19 23.16 2.69
C ALA A 159 6.70 21.90 3.43
N PHE A 160 7.61 20.97 3.66
CA PHE A 160 7.34 19.78 4.45
C PHE A 160 7.30 20.09 5.95
N ARG A 161 6.34 19.47 6.63
CA ARG A 161 6.16 19.53 8.07
C ARG A 161 5.78 18.16 8.59
N GLU A 162 6.33 17.80 9.74
CA GLU A 162 6.07 16.52 10.39
C GLU A 162 5.24 16.75 11.65
N TYR A 163 4.20 15.95 11.82
CA TYR A 163 3.34 15.97 12.99
C TYR A 163 3.34 14.62 13.67
N ARG A 164 3.62 14.62 14.97
CA ARG A 164 3.40 13.44 15.79
C ARG A 164 1.90 13.23 15.95
N THR A 165 1.45 12.01 15.71
CA THR A 165 0.07 11.59 15.96
C THR A 165 -0.01 10.82 17.28
N SER A 166 -1.13 10.92 17.98
CA SER A 166 -1.37 10.03 19.12
C SER A 166 -1.54 8.58 18.66
N PHE A 167 -2.04 8.43 17.44
CA PHE A 167 -2.10 7.20 16.68
C PHE A 167 -0.70 6.74 16.24
N ARG A 168 -0.28 5.54 16.65
CA ARG A 168 0.86 4.85 16.04
C ARG A 168 0.39 4.07 14.83
N ALA A 169 0.20 4.77 13.72
CA ALA A 169 0.06 4.15 12.42
C ALA A 169 1.30 3.31 12.10
N SER A 170 1.13 2.15 11.48
CA SER A 170 2.22 1.43 10.87
C SER A 170 1.69 0.67 9.66
N ALA A 171 2.56 0.37 8.69
CA ALA A 171 2.22 -0.50 7.56
C ALA A 171 1.71 -1.88 8.05
N ALA A 172 2.26 -2.38 9.16
CA ALA A 172 1.83 -3.63 9.79
C ALA A 172 0.41 -3.59 10.39
N ASP A 173 -0.09 -2.41 10.78
CA ASP A 173 -1.45 -2.24 11.31
C ASP A 173 -2.50 -2.03 10.19
N THR A 174 -2.09 -2.17 8.92
CA THR A 174 -2.94 -2.00 7.72
C THR A 174 -3.76 -0.71 7.76
N ALA A 175 -3.14 0.40 8.14
CA ALA A 175 -3.83 1.68 8.21
C ALA A 175 -4.36 2.05 6.82
N THR A 176 -5.66 2.27 6.73
CA THR A 176 -6.32 2.74 5.50
C THR A 176 -6.71 4.20 5.68
N TYR A 177 -6.73 4.96 4.59
CA TYR A 177 -6.88 6.40 4.64
C TYR A 177 -7.65 6.94 3.45
N TRP A 178 -8.24 8.10 3.66
CA TRP A 178 -8.93 8.88 2.64
C TRP A 178 -8.76 10.36 2.98
N VAL A 179 -8.47 11.20 2.00
CA VAL A 179 -8.47 12.65 2.18
C VAL A 179 -9.75 13.21 1.58
N ASN A 180 -10.44 14.06 2.32
CA ASN A 180 -11.49 14.88 1.76
C ASN A 180 -10.85 16.06 1.01
N PRO A 181 -10.89 16.09 -0.34
CA PRO A 181 -10.30 17.19 -1.10
C PRO A 181 -11.00 18.53 -0.87
N ALA A 182 -12.27 18.52 -0.43
CA ALA A 182 -13.04 19.75 -0.24
C ALA A 182 -12.72 20.46 1.09
N SER A 183 -12.37 19.70 2.14
CA SER A 183 -12.10 20.25 3.47
C SER A 183 -10.64 20.18 3.90
N ASP A 184 -9.75 19.59 3.09
CA ASP A 184 -8.34 19.31 3.44
C ASP A 184 -8.22 18.54 4.77
N GLU A 185 -9.09 17.54 4.95
CA GLU A 185 -9.10 16.67 6.12
C GLU A 185 -8.65 15.27 5.73
N LEU A 186 -7.69 14.72 6.47
CA LEU A 186 -7.21 13.35 6.31
C LEU A 186 -7.93 12.43 7.30
N TRP A 187 -8.63 11.44 6.79
CA TRP A 187 -9.26 10.38 7.56
C TRP A 187 -8.39 9.14 7.55
N VAL A 188 -8.13 8.57 8.72
CA VAL A 188 -7.29 7.38 8.88
C VAL A 188 -7.97 6.40 9.80
N VAL A 189 -7.99 5.13 9.41
CA VAL A 189 -8.56 4.06 10.22
C VAL A 189 -7.48 3.06 10.62
N ASN A 190 -7.45 2.73 11.91
CA ASN A 190 -6.75 1.55 12.42
C ASN A 190 -7.70 0.36 12.37
N GLY A 191 -7.43 -0.60 11.48
CA GLY A 191 -8.36 -1.68 11.15
C GLY A 191 -8.15 -2.99 11.90
N TYR A 192 -6.93 -3.25 12.40
CA TYR A 192 -6.51 -4.62 12.75
C TYR A 192 -6.55 -4.95 14.25
N ARG A 193 -6.84 -3.97 15.12
CA ARG A 193 -7.00 -4.20 16.57
C ARG A 193 -8.46 -4.41 16.95
N THR A 194 -8.69 -5.04 18.09
CA THR A 194 -10.01 -5.38 18.68
C THR A 194 -10.94 -4.19 18.96
N ALA A 195 -10.52 -2.97 18.64
CA ALA A 195 -11.33 -1.77 18.63
C ALA A 195 -10.84 -0.86 17.49
N PRO A 196 -11.37 -0.98 16.26
CA PRO A 196 -10.98 -0.08 15.19
C PRO A 196 -11.24 1.36 15.63
N THR A 197 -10.33 2.25 15.24
CA THR A 197 -10.45 3.67 15.57
C THR A 197 -10.27 4.48 14.31
N VAL A 198 -11.23 5.37 14.06
CA VAL A 198 -11.22 6.34 12.98
C VAL A 198 -10.73 7.67 13.55
N TYR A 199 -9.70 8.22 12.93
CA TYR A 199 -9.17 9.55 13.21
C TYR A 199 -9.43 10.46 12.02
N ARG A 200 -9.73 11.71 12.30
CA ARG A 200 -9.76 12.81 11.35
C ARG A 200 -8.66 13.80 11.75
N TYR A 201 -7.85 14.18 10.78
CA TYR A 201 -6.73 15.09 10.93
C TYR A 201 -6.96 16.33 10.09
N ARG A 202 -6.65 17.50 10.66
CA ARG A 202 -6.71 18.78 9.95
C ARG A 202 -5.55 19.67 10.39
N GLU A 203 -4.91 20.35 9.45
CA GLU A 203 -3.95 21.40 9.76
C GLU A 203 -4.71 22.70 10.06
N THR A 204 -4.51 23.30 11.23
CA THR A 204 -5.12 24.59 11.57
C THR A 204 -4.41 25.73 10.82
N PRO A 205 -5.02 26.92 10.67
CA PRO A 205 -4.36 28.08 10.07
C PRO A 205 -3.05 28.46 10.77
N GLU A 206 -2.99 28.30 12.10
CA GLU A 206 -1.78 28.53 12.91
C GLU A 206 -0.74 27.42 12.75
N GLY A 207 -1.13 26.34 12.06
CA GLY A 207 -0.24 25.26 11.70
C GLY A 207 -0.09 24.15 12.72
N ALA A 208 -1.03 24.05 13.66
CA ALA A 208 -1.14 22.89 14.52
C ALA A 208 -1.86 21.76 13.80
N LEU A 209 -1.60 20.51 14.20
CA LEU A 209 -2.41 19.38 13.77
C LEU A 209 -3.56 19.19 14.76
N GLU A 210 -4.79 19.42 14.29
CA GLU A 210 -6.00 19.00 14.98
C GLU A 210 -6.21 17.49 14.74
N GLU A 211 -6.31 16.73 15.82
CA GLU A 211 -6.59 15.30 15.79
C GLU A 211 -7.95 15.06 16.46
N THR A 212 -8.95 14.65 15.67
CA THR A 212 -10.29 14.28 16.16
C THR A 212 -10.46 12.77 16.09
N ARG A 213 -10.82 12.13 17.20
CA ARG A 213 -11.17 10.71 17.24
C ARG A 213 -12.68 10.52 17.01
N ILE A 214 -13.06 9.91 15.90
CA ILE A 214 -14.46 9.75 15.44
C ILE A 214 -15.08 8.42 15.95
N THR A 215 -14.65 7.98 17.12
CA THR A 215 -15.17 6.78 17.81
C THR A 215 -15.53 7.05 19.26
N ASP A 216 -15.75 8.31 19.62
CA ASP A 216 -16.27 8.67 20.93
C ASP A 216 -17.66 8.01 21.12
N PRO A 217 -17.97 7.39 22.28
CA PRO A 217 -19.27 6.79 22.58
C PRO A 217 -20.50 7.69 22.32
N ALA A 218 -20.32 9.00 22.13
CA ALA A 218 -21.37 9.91 21.66
C ALA A 218 -21.80 9.70 20.19
N ILE A 219 -20.97 9.07 19.33
CA ILE A 219 -21.14 8.96 17.85
C ILE A 219 -21.53 7.52 17.42
N GLY A 220 -22.17 6.76 18.31
CA GLY A 220 -23.16 5.75 17.93
C GLY A 220 -22.74 4.42 17.29
N PHE A 221 -21.46 4.14 16.98
CA PHE A 221 -21.06 2.78 16.55
C PHE A 221 -20.41 1.97 17.67
N PRO A 222 -21.07 0.94 18.22
CA PRO A 222 -20.36 -0.09 18.95
C PRO A 222 -19.62 -0.95 17.92
N TRP A 223 -18.40 -0.54 17.56
CA TRP A 223 -17.43 -1.37 16.81
C TRP A 223 -17.21 -2.74 17.47
N VAL A 224 -17.54 -2.81 18.77
CA VAL A 224 -17.61 -4.01 19.59
C VAL A 224 -19.03 -4.12 20.15
N GLN A 225 -19.74 -5.18 19.77
CA GLN A 225 -21.02 -5.59 20.37
C GLN A 225 -20.81 -6.88 21.16
N SER A 226 -21.80 -7.24 21.99
CA SER A 226 -21.78 -8.50 22.76
C SER A 226 -21.65 -9.76 21.88
N ASN A 227 -21.97 -9.64 20.58
CA ASN A 227 -21.95 -10.71 19.59
C ASN A 227 -20.85 -10.57 18.54
N GLY A 228 -19.90 -9.62 18.66
CA GLY A 228 -18.81 -9.51 17.71
C GLY A 228 -18.09 -8.16 17.64
N THR A 229 -17.07 -8.10 16.78
CA THR A 229 -16.29 -6.89 16.49
C THR A 229 -16.22 -6.66 14.99
N PHE A 230 -16.43 -5.42 14.55
CA PHE A 230 -16.23 -5.05 13.15
C PHE A 230 -14.76 -4.73 12.91
N LEU A 231 -14.14 -5.41 11.94
CA LEU A 231 -12.78 -5.14 11.49
C LEU A 231 -12.85 -4.26 10.25
N VAL A 232 -12.33 -3.02 10.34
CA VAL A 232 -12.26 -2.12 9.19
C VAL A 232 -11.04 -2.46 8.35
N ARG A 233 -11.19 -2.49 7.03
CA ARG A 233 -10.08 -2.74 6.09
C ARG A 233 -9.89 -1.62 5.08
N SER A 234 -10.93 -0.81 4.87
CA SER A 234 -10.93 0.23 3.85
C SER A 234 -11.84 1.38 4.26
N ILE A 235 -11.47 2.60 3.85
CA ILE A 235 -12.23 3.84 4.05
C ILE A 235 -12.31 4.62 2.74
N PHE A 236 -13.45 5.26 2.49
CA PHE A 236 -13.64 6.22 1.41
C PHE A 236 -14.78 7.17 1.77
N GLY A 237 -14.70 8.43 1.37
CA GLY A 237 -15.79 9.38 1.57
C GLY A 237 -16.10 10.21 0.34
N PHE A 238 -17.29 10.81 0.32
CA PHE A 238 -17.67 11.84 -0.64
C PHE A 238 -17.67 13.24 -0.02
N ALA A 239 -17.77 13.31 1.31
CA ALA A 239 -17.69 14.52 2.12
C ALA A 239 -17.31 14.17 3.57
N SER A 240 -17.09 15.17 4.43
CA SER A 240 -16.70 14.96 5.84
C SER A 240 -17.82 14.36 6.69
N ASP A 241 -19.05 14.45 6.20
CA ASP A 241 -20.29 13.92 6.73
C ASP A 241 -20.86 12.77 5.88
N ASP A 242 -20.08 12.24 4.93
CA ASP A 242 -20.51 11.15 4.06
C ASP A 242 -19.34 10.19 3.80
N ILE A 243 -19.15 9.28 4.74
CA ILE A 243 -17.97 8.41 4.80
C ILE A 243 -18.38 6.96 4.93
N TYR A 244 -17.74 6.11 4.15
CA TYR A 244 -17.96 4.67 4.13
C TYR A 244 -16.72 3.96 4.67
N VAL A 245 -16.94 2.88 5.40
CA VAL A 245 -15.90 1.92 5.77
C VAL A 245 -16.31 0.50 5.38
N GLY A 246 -15.40 -0.20 4.72
CA GLY A 246 -15.58 -1.58 4.31
C GLY A 246 -14.76 -2.51 5.20
N GLY A 247 -15.35 -3.64 5.56
CA GLY A 247 -14.67 -4.61 6.41
C GLY A 247 -15.41 -5.93 6.59
N ALA A 248 -15.22 -6.54 7.76
CA ALA A 248 -15.83 -7.80 8.14
C ALA A 248 -16.31 -7.79 9.59
N TRP A 249 -17.51 -8.31 9.83
CA TRP A 249 -18.07 -8.52 11.15
C TRP A 249 -17.63 -9.87 11.72
N CYS A 250 -16.88 -9.85 12.81
CA CYS A 250 -16.34 -11.05 13.46
C CYS A 250 -17.23 -11.49 14.61
N THR A 251 -17.92 -12.62 14.49
CA THR A 251 -18.89 -13.10 15.51
C THR A 251 -18.28 -13.99 16.61
N ARG A 252 -17.06 -14.50 16.43
CA ARG A 252 -16.35 -15.36 17.40
C ARG A 252 -14.87 -15.01 17.45
N SER A 253 -14.38 -14.65 18.64
CA SER A 253 -12.98 -14.39 19.03
C SER A 253 -11.99 -14.23 17.88
N CYS A 254 -11.89 -13.00 17.36
CA CYS A 254 -10.79 -12.59 16.50
C CYS A 254 -9.50 -12.50 17.33
N ASN A 255 -8.79 -13.62 17.49
CA ASN A 255 -7.40 -13.56 17.96
C ASN A 255 -6.54 -13.05 16.78
N SER A 256 -5.75 -12.01 17.03
CA SER A 256 -4.96 -11.27 16.03
C SER A 256 -3.96 -12.14 15.24
N SER A 257 -3.71 -13.37 15.69
CA SER A 257 -2.76 -14.28 15.05
C SER A 257 -3.32 -15.01 13.83
N PHE A 258 -4.62 -15.35 13.80
CA PHE A 258 -5.24 -16.12 12.71
C PHE A 258 -6.75 -15.83 12.62
N PRO A 259 -7.16 -14.73 11.96
CA PRO A 259 -8.57 -14.43 11.72
C PRO A 259 -9.29 -15.54 10.92
N GLU A 260 -8.55 -16.36 10.17
CA GLU A 260 -8.97 -17.38 9.18
C GLU A 260 -9.99 -18.46 9.65
N PHE A 261 -10.30 -18.56 10.94
CA PHE A 261 -11.25 -19.57 11.46
C PHE A 261 -12.53 -18.97 12.07
N GLY A 262 -12.69 -17.64 12.00
CA GLY A 262 -13.90 -16.94 12.44
C GLY A 262 -15.02 -16.98 11.41
N SER A 263 -16.28 -16.96 11.85
CA SER A 263 -17.39 -16.66 10.94
C SER A 263 -17.45 -15.15 10.72
N PHE A 264 -17.04 -14.73 9.52
CA PHE A 264 -17.13 -13.35 9.05
C PHE A 264 -18.38 -13.11 8.23
N ASP A 265 -19.04 -11.99 8.49
CA ASP A 265 -20.02 -11.41 7.58
C ASP A 265 -19.46 -10.06 7.12
N GLY A 266 -19.04 -9.96 5.86
CA GLY A 266 -18.58 -8.71 5.28
C GLY A 266 -19.62 -7.62 5.48
N ALA A 267 -19.19 -6.40 5.78
CA ALA A 267 -20.14 -5.31 5.92
C ALA A 267 -19.58 -3.99 5.43
N LEU A 268 -20.51 -3.11 5.06
CA LEU A 268 -20.26 -1.72 4.75
C LEU A 268 -20.97 -0.88 5.82
N ALA A 269 -20.22 -0.01 6.49
CA ALA A 269 -20.77 0.99 7.39
C ALA A 269 -20.66 2.38 6.77
N HIS A 270 -21.58 3.26 7.12
CA HIS A 270 -21.67 4.65 6.65
C HIS A 270 -21.77 5.59 7.83
N TYR A 271 -21.07 6.71 7.74
CA TYR A 271 -21.11 7.84 8.66
C TYR A 271 -21.76 9.03 7.98
N ASP A 272 -22.84 9.51 8.59
CA ASP A 272 -23.68 10.62 8.11
C ASP A 272 -23.30 11.99 8.70
N GLY A 273 -22.10 12.11 9.27
CA GLY A 273 -21.65 13.30 10.01
C GLY A 273 -22.06 13.30 11.49
N THR A 274 -23.00 12.45 11.90
CA THR A 274 -23.48 12.37 13.29
C THR A 274 -23.37 10.98 13.90
N SER A 275 -23.55 9.93 13.10
CA SER A 275 -23.62 8.56 13.57
C SER A 275 -23.15 7.59 12.49
N TRP A 276 -22.75 6.40 12.91
CA TRP A 276 -22.45 5.30 11.99
C TRP A 276 -23.63 4.33 11.92
N SER A 277 -23.91 3.81 10.72
CA SER A 277 -24.91 2.77 10.47
C SER A 277 -24.37 1.69 9.53
N ILE A 278 -24.89 0.46 9.61
CA ILE A 278 -24.57 -0.59 8.63
C ILE A 278 -25.48 -0.41 7.41
N VAL A 279 -24.88 -0.16 6.25
CA VAL A 279 -25.58 0.00 4.97
C VAL A 279 -25.96 -1.36 4.40
N THR A 280 -25.02 -2.31 4.44
CA THR A 280 -25.25 -3.66 3.92
C THR A 280 -24.37 -4.68 4.62
N ARG A 281 -24.93 -5.89 4.79
CA ARG A 281 -24.17 -7.08 5.17
C ARG A 281 -24.08 -7.98 3.95
N LEU A 282 -22.86 -8.40 3.66
CA LEU A 282 -22.51 -9.33 2.61
C LEU A 282 -22.86 -10.77 3.04
N LYS A 283 -22.71 -11.71 2.10
CA LYS A 283 -22.95 -13.12 2.41
C LYS A 283 -21.90 -13.61 3.41
N ARG A 284 -22.27 -14.61 4.21
CA ARG A 284 -21.35 -15.25 5.15
C ARG A 284 -20.10 -15.75 4.43
N GLY A 285 -18.93 -15.41 4.97
CA GLY A 285 -17.61 -15.72 4.40
C GLY A 285 -17.06 -14.64 3.46
N GLU A 286 -17.86 -13.67 3.03
CA GLU A 286 -17.37 -12.54 2.24
C GLU A 286 -16.76 -11.46 3.13
N THR A 287 -15.74 -10.75 2.64
CA THR A 287 -15.12 -9.61 3.31
C THR A 287 -14.96 -8.46 2.32
N VAL A 288 -15.16 -7.21 2.77
CA VAL A 288 -14.81 -6.03 1.96
C VAL A 288 -13.36 -5.67 2.26
N SER A 289 -12.50 -5.75 1.25
CA SER A 289 -11.05 -5.48 1.39
C SER A 289 -10.62 -4.14 0.81
N GLY A 290 -11.44 -3.53 -0.05
CA GLY A 290 -11.18 -2.22 -0.64
C GLY A 290 -12.48 -1.54 -1.01
N ILE A 291 -12.54 -0.22 -0.80
CA ILE A 291 -13.65 0.63 -1.24
C ILE A 291 -13.13 1.87 -1.94
N TYR A 292 -13.76 2.23 -3.06
CA TYR A 292 -13.38 3.36 -3.88
C TYR A 292 -14.63 3.98 -4.49
N GLY A 293 -14.81 5.30 -4.42
CA GLY A 293 -16.02 5.94 -4.91
C GLY A 293 -15.81 6.92 -6.05
N THR A 294 -16.85 7.10 -6.86
CA THR A 294 -16.99 8.22 -7.80
C THR A 294 -18.29 8.95 -7.57
N LYS A 295 -18.24 10.29 -7.68
CA LYS A 295 -19.44 11.11 -7.76
C LYS A 295 -19.67 11.46 -9.23
N ALA A 296 -20.63 10.81 -9.87
CA ALA A 296 -21.04 11.20 -11.21
C ALA A 296 -21.63 12.61 -11.16
N VAL A 297 -21.22 13.51 -12.06
CA VAL A 297 -21.76 14.88 -12.14
C VAL A 297 -23.28 14.81 -12.34
N GLY A 298 -24.06 15.31 -11.38
CA GLY A 298 -25.52 15.27 -11.41
C GLY A 298 -26.14 13.87 -11.30
N GLY A 299 -25.36 12.85 -10.91
CA GLY A 299 -25.80 11.46 -10.82
C GLY A 299 -25.66 10.85 -9.43
N ALA A 300 -26.11 9.60 -9.30
CA ALA A 300 -25.94 8.81 -8.08
C ALA A 300 -24.46 8.61 -7.76
N GLN A 301 -24.14 8.59 -6.46
CA GLN A 301 -22.84 8.17 -5.97
C GLN A 301 -22.63 6.69 -6.31
N ARG A 302 -21.40 6.35 -6.70
CA ARG A 302 -21.01 4.97 -7.00
C ARG A 302 -19.89 4.54 -6.09
N LEU A 303 -20.00 3.33 -5.56
CA LEU A 303 -18.99 2.74 -4.70
C LEU A 303 -18.56 1.39 -5.27
N TRP A 304 -17.27 1.29 -5.60
CA TRP A 304 -16.61 0.05 -5.93
C TRP A 304 -16.25 -0.67 -4.64
N LEU A 305 -16.64 -1.93 -4.55
CA LEU A 305 -16.25 -2.84 -3.49
C LEU A 305 -15.39 -3.95 -4.07
N TRP A 306 -14.25 -4.19 -3.44
CA TRP A 306 -13.56 -5.46 -3.59
C TRP A 306 -14.03 -6.43 -2.53
N VAL A 307 -14.70 -7.49 -2.97
CA VAL A 307 -15.25 -8.53 -2.10
C VAL A 307 -14.49 -9.83 -2.33
N GLY A 308 -14.00 -10.46 -1.26
CA GLY A 308 -13.30 -11.74 -1.35
C GLY A 308 -13.64 -12.66 -0.19
N LEU A 309 -13.50 -13.96 -0.43
CA LEU A 309 -13.52 -14.98 0.62
C LEU A 309 -12.13 -14.97 1.29
N ASP A 310 -11.95 -14.13 2.30
CA ASP A 310 -10.70 -13.89 3.02
C ASP A 310 -9.49 -13.41 2.17
N ALA A 311 -8.54 -12.71 2.82
CA ALA A 311 -7.33 -12.19 2.16
C ALA A 311 -6.38 -13.29 1.62
N PHE A 312 -6.65 -14.57 1.89
CA PHE A 312 -5.78 -15.68 1.49
C PHE A 312 -6.45 -16.66 0.52
N SER A 313 -7.77 -16.56 0.30
CA SER A 313 -8.43 -17.43 -0.66
C SER A 313 -8.53 -16.74 -2.02
N SER A 314 -7.94 -17.39 -3.00
CA SER A 314 -7.98 -17.02 -4.42
C SER A 314 -9.32 -17.32 -5.09
N ILE A 315 -10.26 -17.90 -4.35
CA ILE A 315 -11.54 -18.37 -4.86
C ILE A 315 -12.60 -17.34 -4.46
N GLY A 316 -13.34 -16.80 -5.44
CA GLY A 316 -14.50 -15.95 -5.18
C GLY A 316 -14.21 -14.47 -4.95
N ASN A 317 -13.09 -13.94 -5.43
CA ASN A 317 -12.87 -12.50 -5.50
C ASN A 317 -13.79 -11.87 -6.56
N GLU A 318 -14.51 -10.84 -6.14
CA GLU A 318 -15.53 -10.16 -6.93
C GLU A 318 -15.35 -8.66 -6.79
N LEU A 319 -15.31 -7.99 -7.94
CA LEU A 319 -15.49 -6.56 -8.01
C LEU A 319 -16.99 -6.28 -8.10
N ARG A 320 -17.51 -5.47 -7.18
CA ARG A 320 -18.92 -5.04 -7.19
C ARG A 320 -18.99 -3.54 -7.32
N LEU A 321 -19.82 -3.05 -8.22
CA LEU A 321 -20.19 -1.65 -8.32
C LEU A 321 -21.56 -1.47 -7.67
N LEU A 322 -21.59 -0.67 -6.61
CA LEU A 322 -22.83 -0.24 -5.96
C LEU A 322 -23.24 1.13 -6.47
N SER A 323 -24.52 1.30 -6.74
CA SER A 323 -25.16 2.61 -6.81
C SER A 323 -25.76 2.91 -5.44
N LEU A 324 -25.32 4.02 -4.85
CA LEU A 324 -25.86 4.54 -3.61
C LEU A 324 -27.03 5.49 -3.94
N PRO A 325 -28.12 5.46 -3.15
CA PRO A 325 -29.22 6.40 -3.32
C PRO A 325 -28.77 7.84 -3.03
N ALA A 326 -29.47 8.81 -3.61
CA ALA A 326 -29.16 10.23 -3.43
C ALA A 326 -29.61 10.80 -2.08
N GLU A 327 -30.48 10.09 -1.35
CA GLU A 327 -30.98 10.46 -0.03
C GLU A 327 -30.59 9.37 0.98
N ASP A 328 -30.21 9.80 2.18
CA ASP A 328 -29.79 8.92 3.28
C ASP A 328 -30.89 7.90 3.62
N GLY A 329 -30.52 6.61 3.66
CA GLY A 329 -31.40 5.52 4.07
C GLY A 329 -32.01 4.66 2.96
N GLY A 330 -31.79 4.98 1.69
CA GLY A 330 -32.10 4.02 0.61
C GLY A 330 -31.12 2.84 0.61
N ALA A 331 -31.58 1.65 0.22
CA ALA A 331 -30.70 0.49 0.12
C ALA A 331 -29.74 0.63 -1.08
N ALA A 332 -28.44 0.41 -0.85
CA ALA A 332 -27.46 0.32 -1.93
C ALA A 332 -27.82 -0.82 -2.90
N THR A 333 -27.74 -0.55 -4.20
CA THR A 333 -28.05 -1.55 -5.24
C THR A 333 -26.80 -1.95 -6.00
N VAL A 334 -26.61 -3.24 -6.25
CA VAL A 334 -25.53 -3.74 -7.10
C VAL A 334 -25.91 -3.47 -8.56
N VAL A 335 -25.13 -2.64 -9.25
CA VAL A 335 -25.38 -2.28 -10.65
C VAL A 335 -24.41 -2.98 -11.62
N ALA A 336 -23.27 -3.43 -11.13
CA ALA A 336 -22.37 -4.32 -11.88
C ALA A 336 -21.63 -5.25 -10.91
N GLN A 337 -21.31 -6.46 -11.38
CA GLN A 337 -20.52 -7.42 -10.63
C GLN A 337 -19.68 -8.24 -11.61
N GLU A 338 -18.38 -8.28 -11.36
CA GLU A 338 -17.43 -9.05 -12.15
C GLU A 338 -16.61 -9.97 -11.24
N ARG A 339 -16.46 -11.22 -11.65
CA ARG A 339 -15.54 -12.14 -10.96
C ARG A 339 -14.13 -11.87 -11.42
N VAL A 340 -13.27 -11.51 -10.48
CA VAL A 340 -11.85 -11.35 -10.77
C VAL A 340 -11.17 -12.67 -10.48
N ARG A 341 -10.68 -13.32 -11.55
CA ARG A 341 -9.78 -14.45 -11.38
C ARG A 341 -8.45 -13.88 -10.91
N LEU A 342 -8.14 -14.08 -9.63
CA LEU A 342 -6.79 -13.80 -9.15
C LEU A 342 -5.82 -14.64 -9.95
N GLY A 343 -4.75 -14.00 -10.42
CA GLY A 343 -3.61 -14.72 -10.95
C GLY A 343 -3.01 -15.55 -9.83
N PHE A 344 -3.28 -16.86 -9.82
CA PHE A 344 -2.57 -17.75 -8.92
C PHE A 344 -1.08 -17.71 -9.31
N ALA A 345 -0.26 -17.09 -8.47
CA ALA A 345 1.19 -17.28 -8.51
C ALA A 345 1.61 -18.61 -7.85
N VAL A 346 0.68 -19.51 -7.52
CA VAL A 346 1.06 -20.85 -7.05
C VAL A 346 1.58 -21.64 -8.24
N GLY A 347 2.90 -21.83 -8.26
CA GLY A 347 3.62 -22.52 -9.34
C GLY A 347 4.25 -21.60 -10.38
N HIS A 348 4.20 -20.28 -10.20
CA HIS A 348 5.05 -19.38 -11.00
C HIS A 348 6.44 -19.38 -10.36
N PRO A 349 7.52 -19.77 -11.08
CA PRO A 349 8.89 -19.90 -10.52
C PRO A 349 9.52 -18.58 -10.06
N LEU A 350 8.73 -17.51 -9.98
CA LEU A 350 9.13 -16.14 -9.69
C LEU A 350 8.71 -15.66 -8.29
N PHE A 351 7.85 -16.42 -7.59
CA PHE A 351 7.24 -16.04 -6.31
C PHE A 351 7.33 -17.20 -5.30
N ASP A 352 8.54 -17.72 -5.08
CA ASP A 352 8.81 -18.91 -4.26
C ASP A 352 8.75 -18.67 -2.73
N SER A 353 8.34 -17.49 -2.28
CA SER A 353 8.15 -17.21 -0.85
C SER A 353 6.67 -17.04 -0.51
N TRP A 354 6.18 -17.91 0.37
CA TRP A 354 4.83 -18.01 0.96
C TRP A 354 4.21 -16.73 1.58
N ASN A 355 4.78 -15.54 1.39
CA ASN A 355 4.30 -14.29 2.01
C ASN A 355 4.17 -13.09 1.06
N ALA A 356 4.51 -13.21 -0.23
CA ALA A 356 4.21 -12.17 -1.23
C ALA A 356 2.89 -12.51 -1.94
N GLY A 357 1.84 -12.72 -1.16
CA GLY A 357 0.53 -13.03 -1.70
C GLY A 357 -0.02 -11.85 -2.50
N CYS A 358 -0.44 -12.09 -3.74
CA CYS A 358 -1.13 -11.13 -4.60
C CYS A 358 -2.53 -10.81 -4.02
N HIS A 359 -2.56 -10.17 -2.86
CA HIS A 359 -3.73 -10.18 -1.98
C HIS A 359 -4.08 -8.82 -1.35
N HIS A 360 -3.29 -7.78 -1.64
CA HIS A 360 -3.68 -6.40 -1.37
C HIS A 360 -4.38 -5.81 -2.60
N ILE A 361 -5.52 -5.16 -2.37
CA ILE A 361 -6.22 -4.50 -3.47
C ILE A 361 -6.06 -3.01 -3.32
N ILE A 362 -5.52 -2.42 -4.38
CA ILE A 362 -5.42 -0.99 -4.54
C ILE A 362 -6.27 -0.61 -5.75
N GLY A 363 -7.00 0.48 -5.62
CA GLY A 363 -7.93 0.96 -6.62
C GLY A 363 -7.88 2.46 -6.68
N SER A 364 -8.12 2.99 -7.86
CA SER A 364 -8.26 4.41 -8.08
C SER A 364 -9.34 4.62 -9.13
N PRO A 365 -10.47 5.25 -8.76
CA PRO A 365 -11.49 5.56 -9.73
C PRO A 365 -11.02 6.67 -10.66
N ALA A 366 -11.39 6.59 -11.94
CA ALA A 366 -11.16 7.64 -12.91
C ALA A 366 -12.34 8.63 -12.93
N PRO A 367 -12.10 9.94 -13.14
CA PRO A 367 -13.19 10.92 -13.19
C PRO A 367 -14.20 10.65 -14.31
N SER A 368 -13.78 10.05 -15.43
CA SER A 368 -14.66 9.68 -16.54
C SER A 368 -15.59 8.48 -16.27
N GLY A 369 -15.62 7.97 -15.04
CA GLY A 369 -16.46 6.83 -14.63
C GLY A 369 -15.82 5.46 -14.85
N GLY A 370 -14.58 5.44 -15.36
CA GLY A 370 -13.70 4.27 -15.34
C GLY A 370 -13.09 4.02 -13.95
N ALA A 371 -12.30 2.96 -13.84
CA ALA A 371 -11.48 2.71 -12.65
C ALA A 371 -10.26 1.88 -13.01
N TRP A 372 -9.17 2.08 -12.27
CA TRP A 372 -8.00 1.24 -12.30
C TRP A 372 -7.85 0.51 -10.99
N MET A 373 -7.46 -0.75 -11.04
CA MET A 373 -7.26 -1.56 -9.85
C MET A 373 -6.15 -2.58 -10.04
N SER A 374 -5.61 -3.06 -8.93
CA SER A 374 -4.63 -4.13 -8.94
C SER A 374 -4.88 -5.08 -7.79
N ASP A 375 -4.67 -6.37 -8.05
CA ASP A 375 -4.55 -7.42 -7.04
C ASP A 375 -3.09 -7.62 -6.58
N VAL A 376 -2.30 -6.54 -6.61
CA VAL A 376 -0.83 -6.50 -6.46
C VAL A 376 -0.06 -7.05 -7.66
N CYS A 377 -0.58 -8.01 -8.41
CA CYS A 377 0.23 -8.71 -9.42
C CYS A 377 -0.22 -8.42 -10.85
N SER A 378 -1.51 -8.15 -11.01
CA SER A 378 -2.17 -7.79 -12.25
C SER A 378 -2.75 -6.39 -12.13
N VAL A 379 -2.85 -5.69 -13.25
CA VAL A 379 -3.53 -4.41 -13.35
C VAL A 379 -4.77 -4.60 -14.19
N TYR A 380 -5.89 -4.04 -13.73
CA TYR A 380 -7.17 -4.10 -14.40
C TYR A 380 -7.72 -2.71 -14.64
N ARG A 381 -8.43 -2.55 -15.75
CA ARG A 381 -9.14 -1.33 -16.13
C ARG A 381 -10.62 -1.62 -16.30
N TRP A 382 -11.45 -0.90 -15.57
CA TRP A 382 -12.87 -0.82 -15.83
C TRP A 382 -13.14 0.26 -16.88
N ASN A 383 -13.80 -0.10 -17.98
CA ASN A 383 -14.11 0.81 -19.10
C ASN A 383 -15.53 1.40 -19.05
N GLY A 384 -16.30 1.11 -18.00
CA GLY A 384 -17.71 1.48 -17.90
C GLY A 384 -18.67 0.28 -17.99
N THR A 385 -18.26 -0.80 -18.65
CA THR A 385 -19.09 -1.99 -18.90
C THR A 385 -18.40 -3.31 -18.56
N SER A 386 -17.08 -3.40 -18.69
CA SER A 386 -16.33 -4.61 -18.41
C SER A 386 -14.96 -4.30 -17.78
N LEU A 387 -14.42 -5.32 -17.11
CA LEU A 387 -13.08 -5.29 -16.53
C LEU A 387 -12.08 -5.91 -17.50
N GLU A 388 -11.07 -5.14 -17.90
CA GLU A 388 -10.01 -5.55 -18.82
C GLU A 388 -8.67 -5.69 -18.09
N THR A 389 -8.00 -6.83 -18.21
CA THR A 389 -6.62 -6.98 -17.74
C THR A 389 -5.65 -6.21 -18.63
N LYS A 390 -4.70 -5.49 -18.03
CA LYS A 390 -3.64 -4.76 -18.73
C LYS A 390 -2.28 -5.34 -18.35
N SER A 391 -1.53 -5.77 -19.36
CA SER A 391 -0.20 -6.34 -19.17
C SER A 391 0.77 -5.30 -18.61
N THR A 392 1.49 -5.69 -17.57
CA THR A 392 2.63 -4.95 -16.99
C THR A 392 3.95 -5.61 -17.35
N VAL A 393 4.00 -6.48 -18.36
CA VAL A 393 5.22 -7.17 -18.78
C VAL A 393 6.01 -6.27 -19.74
N VAL A 394 7.28 -6.02 -19.43
CA VAL A 394 8.21 -5.20 -20.22
C VAL A 394 9.36 -6.10 -20.69
N ASN A 395 9.52 -6.26 -22.00
CA ASN A 395 10.53 -7.16 -22.60
C ASN A 395 10.49 -8.60 -22.05
N GLY A 396 9.29 -9.14 -21.82
CA GLY A 396 9.10 -10.49 -21.25
C GLY A 396 9.29 -10.58 -19.74
N VAL A 397 9.63 -9.47 -19.05
CA VAL A 397 9.81 -9.43 -17.60
C VAL A 397 8.60 -8.75 -16.93
N PRO A 398 7.93 -9.40 -15.96
CA PRO A 398 6.87 -8.75 -15.20
C PRO A 398 7.46 -7.65 -14.31
N LEU A 399 6.78 -6.49 -14.23
CA LEU A 399 7.20 -5.40 -13.35
C LEU A 399 7.24 -5.78 -11.86
N GLY A 400 6.47 -6.79 -11.44
CA GLY A 400 6.46 -7.30 -10.07
C GLY A 400 5.24 -6.87 -9.27
N THR A 401 5.47 -6.59 -7.99
CA THR A 401 4.45 -6.26 -7.00
C THR A 401 4.04 -4.80 -7.16
N ILE A 402 2.78 -4.54 -7.50
CA ILE A 402 2.16 -3.21 -7.53
C ILE A 402 1.75 -2.83 -6.10
N ASN A 403 2.40 -1.81 -5.56
CA ASN A 403 2.12 -1.29 -4.21
C ASN A 403 1.20 -0.07 -4.22
N GLY A 404 1.22 0.71 -5.31
CA GLY A 404 0.40 1.90 -5.47
C GLY A 404 -0.17 2.02 -6.88
N ILE A 405 -1.40 2.50 -6.98
CA ILE A 405 -2.06 2.83 -8.24
C ILE A 405 -2.80 4.16 -8.11
N TRP A 406 -2.71 4.97 -9.16
CA TRP A 406 -3.49 6.19 -9.29
C TRP A 406 -4.09 6.26 -10.69
N ALA A 407 -5.33 6.74 -10.79
CA ALA A 407 -6.07 6.91 -12.03
C ALA A 407 -6.28 8.38 -12.33
N GLY A 408 -5.94 8.76 -13.57
CA GLY A 408 -6.32 10.05 -14.14
C GLY A 408 -7.57 9.93 -15.01
N ASP A 409 -7.68 10.80 -16.00
CA ASP A 409 -8.75 10.75 -17.01
C ASP A 409 -8.44 9.72 -18.12
N ASP A 410 -9.46 9.04 -18.66
CA ASP A 410 -9.39 8.26 -19.91
C ASP A 410 -8.05 7.55 -20.23
N GLU A 411 -7.86 6.34 -19.70
CA GLU A 411 -6.67 5.49 -19.89
C GLU A 411 -5.42 5.94 -19.13
N GLU A 412 -5.45 7.09 -18.48
CA GLU A 412 -4.33 7.59 -17.70
C GLU A 412 -4.20 6.86 -16.36
N ALA A 413 -3.00 6.37 -16.08
CA ALA A 413 -2.69 5.74 -14.80
C ALA A 413 -1.21 5.82 -14.44
N TRP A 414 -0.95 5.84 -13.13
CA TRP A 414 0.35 5.55 -12.54
C TRP A 414 0.28 4.25 -11.78
N ILE A 415 1.32 3.42 -11.92
CA ILE A 415 1.59 2.29 -11.03
C ILE A 415 2.99 2.41 -10.45
N VAL A 416 3.14 2.05 -9.19
CA VAL A 416 4.44 1.98 -8.51
C VAL A 416 4.57 0.69 -7.72
N GLY A 417 5.79 0.24 -7.48
CA GLY A 417 5.99 -1.02 -6.80
C GLY A 417 7.42 -1.50 -6.67
N GLU A 418 7.55 -2.82 -6.53
CA GLU A 418 8.80 -3.55 -6.37
C GLU A 418 8.97 -4.61 -7.48
N ALA A 419 10.15 -4.60 -8.11
CA ALA A 419 10.53 -5.61 -9.09
C ALA A 419 10.91 -6.94 -8.41
N PRO A 420 10.59 -8.10 -9.01
CA PRO A 420 10.93 -9.40 -8.42
C PRO A 420 12.45 -9.52 -8.27
N ARG A 421 12.91 -10.08 -7.14
CA ARG A 421 14.35 -10.13 -6.82
C ARG A 421 15.21 -10.74 -7.92
N GLN A 422 14.75 -11.79 -8.60
CA GLN A 422 15.50 -12.42 -9.69
C GLN A 422 15.66 -11.55 -10.94
N PHE A 423 14.90 -10.46 -11.09
CA PHE A 423 14.94 -9.56 -12.24
C PHE A 423 15.50 -8.18 -11.92
N GLN A 424 16.05 -7.99 -10.72
CA GLN A 424 16.62 -6.71 -10.32
C GLN A 424 17.90 -6.34 -11.08
N SER A 425 18.46 -7.28 -11.87
CA SER A 425 19.49 -7.04 -12.88
C SER A 425 18.96 -6.37 -14.14
N GLU A 426 17.68 -6.56 -14.48
CA GLU A 426 17.07 -5.95 -15.68
C GLU A 426 16.21 -4.72 -15.36
N ILE A 427 15.61 -4.67 -14.16
CA ILE A 427 14.70 -3.60 -13.74
C ILE A 427 15.14 -3.10 -12.35
N PRO A 428 15.17 -1.78 -12.10
CA PRO A 428 15.34 -1.22 -10.76
C PRO A 428 14.47 -1.92 -9.70
N ALA A 429 15.00 -2.12 -8.49
CA ALA A 429 14.27 -2.83 -7.44
C ALA A 429 12.94 -2.15 -7.06
N GLY A 430 12.84 -0.83 -7.13
CA GLY A 430 11.55 -0.13 -7.20
C GLY A 430 11.28 0.42 -8.60
N PHE A 431 10.01 0.49 -8.98
CA PHE A 431 9.61 1.07 -10.26
C PHE A 431 8.48 2.08 -10.11
N ALA A 432 8.43 3.02 -11.07
CA ALA A 432 7.24 3.79 -11.40
C ALA A 432 6.98 3.64 -12.89
N ALA A 433 5.75 3.31 -13.27
CA ALA A 433 5.35 3.21 -14.66
C ALA A 433 4.08 4.03 -14.94
N ARG A 434 4.12 4.75 -16.05
CA ARG A 434 3.10 5.68 -16.47
C ARG A 434 2.38 5.17 -17.70
N ARG A 435 1.05 5.21 -17.70
CA ARG A 435 0.23 5.01 -18.88
C ARG A 435 -0.42 6.33 -19.23
N VAL A 436 -0.20 6.78 -20.46
CA VAL A 436 -0.82 7.98 -21.02
C VAL A 436 -1.77 7.60 -22.15
N ARG A 437 -2.73 8.47 -22.45
CA ARG A 437 -3.60 8.30 -23.61
C ARG A 437 -2.72 8.23 -24.87
N LYS A 438 -2.93 7.21 -25.72
CA LYS A 438 -2.34 7.21 -27.07
C LYS A 438 -2.95 8.38 -27.84
N ALA A 439 -2.12 9.22 -28.45
CA ALA A 439 -2.61 10.24 -29.37
C ALA A 439 -3.44 9.56 -30.49
N PRO A 440 -4.59 10.14 -30.88
CA PRO A 440 -5.49 9.56 -31.86
C PRO A 440 -4.85 9.36 -33.24
#